data_AF-A0ABD3PSP5-F1
#
_entry.id   AF-A0ABD3PSP5-F1
#
_cell.length_a   1.000
_cell.length_b   1.000
_cell.length_c   1.000
_cell.angle_alpha   90.00
_cell.angle_beta   90.00
_cell.angle_gamma   90.00
#
_symmetry.space_group_name_H-M   'P 1'
#
loop_
_entity.id
_entity.type
_entity.pdbx_description
1 polymer ?
#
loop_
_entity_poly.entity_id
_entity_poly.type
_entity_poly.pdbx_seq_one_letter_code
_entity_poly.pdbx_strand_id
1 'polypeptide(L)'
;MGANLNEENEFGNEPSSAGAAVTAPPAPNADSSTVFSPELLNIYYNRLFPYHLLHSWLSYDASVSFAPGSAKAAASSSSSSSVLSRREFSTTISKDGDEIYKRYQSFSTQSDLASAIRKQCPLKIDIGAVFNYPPKDHKSLPAGKLQPVERELVFDIDLTDYDPIRNCGCSGASICGKCWKFMVMAMEVMDRGLREDFNFRHLAWIYSGRRGVHCWVCDEGARNLSNEARGAVANYFEVTLGSDRNKNAHIPHPLHPMLKRAHRILEPHFISSIITEDGHGLLATQASWTKLLLTLPESANPVSCELEKKWRSPKNTSTPEEKWTELKSALMSFIGKSGNSKAPKNMPNNDRLRIEHWPIETVFKYTYPRLDINVSKGMNHLLKSPFCVHPKTGRVCVPIDMEKVHAFDPLNVPTLPQLMRELDEYEEQNKDVSSDTTVYDWQKTTLRGPFEHFEKFFLQPLLKDVRKSQLKEKREESERRAALVGDF
;
A
#
# COMPACT_ATOMS: atom_id res chain seq x y z
N MET A 1 11.02 -63.69 6.30
CA MET A 1 11.91 -64.84 6.53
C MET A 1 12.15 -65.52 5.19
N GLY A 2 13.39 -65.42 4.66
CA GLY A 2 13.99 -66.25 3.58
C GLY A 2 13.32 -66.20 2.20
N ALA A 3 14.00 -66.24 1.06
CA ALA A 3 15.42 -66.28 0.74
C ALA A 3 15.59 -65.92 -0.75
N ASN A 4 16.78 -65.40 -1.09
CA ASN A 4 17.30 -65.20 -2.45
C ASN A 4 17.30 -66.46 -3.30
N LEU A 5 17.21 -66.32 -4.63
CA LEU A 5 18.08 -67.02 -5.57
C LEU A 5 18.39 -66.12 -6.79
N ASN A 6 19.69 -65.96 -7.02
CA ASN A 6 20.35 -65.39 -8.20
C ASN A 6 20.55 -66.49 -9.27
N GLU A 7 20.68 -66.08 -10.54
CA GLU A 7 21.50 -66.69 -11.61
C GLU A 7 21.60 -65.63 -12.73
N GLU A 8 22.70 -64.89 -12.87
CA GLU A 8 23.94 -65.17 -13.63
C GLU A 8 23.68 -65.47 -15.14
N ASN A 9 23.86 -64.48 -16.03
CA ASN A 9 25.08 -64.09 -16.78
C ASN A 9 25.34 -64.94 -18.03
N GLU A 10 25.35 -64.32 -19.22
CA GLU A 10 26.43 -64.55 -20.19
C GLU A 10 26.54 -63.47 -21.27
N PHE A 11 27.80 -63.14 -21.54
CA PHE A 11 28.32 -62.03 -22.33
C PHE A 11 28.36 -62.33 -23.84
N GLY A 12 28.14 -61.29 -24.66
CA GLY A 12 28.62 -61.22 -26.04
C GLY A 12 29.12 -59.80 -26.31
N ASN A 13 30.42 -59.65 -26.47
CA ASN A 13 31.13 -58.37 -26.58
C ASN A 13 31.92 -58.38 -27.89
N GLU A 14 31.71 -57.41 -28.81
CA GLU A 14 32.73 -56.82 -29.71
C GLU A 14 32.15 -55.70 -30.63
N PRO A 15 32.96 -54.82 -31.26
CA PRO A 15 33.07 -53.44 -30.78
C PRO A 15 32.82 -52.32 -31.83
N SER A 16 32.89 -51.08 -31.34
CA SER A 16 33.33 -49.85 -32.04
C SER A 16 32.38 -49.20 -33.07
N SER A 17 31.77 -48.07 -32.67
CA SER A 17 31.94 -46.83 -33.44
C SER A 17 31.82 -45.60 -32.51
N ALA A 18 32.79 -44.70 -32.64
CA ALA A 18 32.86 -43.43 -31.94
C ALA A 18 31.86 -42.42 -32.53
N GLY A 19 31.19 -41.65 -31.66
CA GLY A 19 30.31 -40.57 -32.11
C GLY A 19 29.75 -39.71 -30.97
N ALA A 20 30.39 -38.56 -30.75
CA ALA A 20 29.89 -37.33 -30.12
C ALA A 20 29.28 -37.41 -28.70
N ALA A 21 30.10 -37.01 -27.72
CA ALA A 21 29.63 -36.63 -26.39
C ALA A 21 28.73 -35.39 -26.46
N VAL A 22 27.42 -35.60 -26.30
CA VAL A 22 26.48 -34.52 -25.96
C VAL A 22 26.72 -34.17 -24.50
N THR A 23 27.30 -32.99 -24.26
CA THR A 23 27.45 -32.42 -22.93
C THR A 23 26.08 -32.32 -22.27
N ALA A 24 25.90 -33.06 -21.17
CA ALA A 24 24.74 -32.91 -20.30
C ALA A 24 24.65 -31.44 -19.84
N PRO A 25 23.44 -30.85 -19.77
CA PRO A 25 23.28 -29.50 -19.25
C PRO A 25 23.81 -29.46 -17.81
N PRO A 26 24.48 -28.37 -17.40
CA PRO A 26 24.98 -28.24 -16.05
C PRO A 26 23.81 -28.39 -15.08
N ALA A 27 24.03 -29.18 -14.01
CA ALA A 27 23.09 -29.33 -12.92
C ALA A 27 22.65 -27.93 -12.43
N PRO A 28 21.35 -27.72 -12.12
CA PRO A 28 20.88 -26.43 -11.66
C PRO A 28 21.63 -26.06 -10.38
N ASN A 29 22.34 -24.94 -10.42
CA ASN A 29 23.03 -24.37 -9.26
C ASN A 29 22.06 -24.28 -8.08
N ALA A 30 22.47 -24.83 -6.95
CA ALA A 30 21.82 -24.65 -5.67
C ALA A 30 21.91 -23.17 -5.27
N ASP A 31 20.83 -22.42 -5.52
CA ASP A 31 19.97 -21.81 -4.50
C ASP A 31 19.23 -20.59 -5.09
N SER A 32 18.14 -20.85 -5.82
CA SER A 32 17.18 -19.82 -6.26
C SER A 32 16.05 -19.61 -5.25
N SER A 33 16.17 -20.14 -4.03
CA SER A 33 15.07 -20.21 -3.04
C SER A 33 15.15 -19.15 -1.94
N THR A 34 16.34 -18.60 -1.68
CA THR A 34 16.56 -17.66 -0.58
C THR A 34 16.15 -16.24 -0.95
N VAL A 35 14.89 -15.89 -0.66
CA VAL A 35 14.36 -14.52 -0.86
C VAL A 35 14.77 -13.54 0.23
N PHE A 36 15.26 -14.03 1.38
CA PHE A 36 15.64 -13.22 2.54
C PHE A 36 16.67 -13.97 3.39
N SER A 37 17.73 -13.28 3.82
CA SER A 37 18.66 -13.80 4.82
C SER A 37 19.16 -12.67 5.75
N PRO A 38 19.59 -12.97 6.98
CA PRO A 38 20.20 -11.99 7.89
C PRO A 38 21.41 -11.28 7.29
N GLU A 39 22.21 -11.98 6.48
CA GLU A 39 23.40 -11.44 5.81
C GLU A 39 23.00 -10.41 4.75
N LEU A 40 22.05 -10.75 3.87
CA LEU A 40 21.54 -9.83 2.85
C LEU A 40 20.90 -8.59 3.49
N LEU A 41 20.17 -8.78 4.58
CA LEU A 41 19.55 -7.69 5.34
C LEU A 41 20.61 -6.78 5.97
N ASN A 42 21.67 -7.36 6.52
CA ASN A 42 22.78 -6.61 7.09
C ASN A 42 23.48 -5.78 6.01
N ILE A 43 23.75 -6.33 4.82
CA ILE A 43 24.35 -5.57 3.72
C ILE A 43 23.43 -4.42 3.31
N TYR A 44 22.13 -4.67 3.18
CA TYR A 44 21.13 -3.65 2.87
C TYR A 44 21.13 -2.50 3.88
N TYR A 45 21.11 -2.78 5.18
CA TYR A 45 21.17 -1.75 6.22
C TYR A 45 22.52 -1.00 6.27
N ASN A 46 23.60 -1.59 5.79
CA ASN A 46 24.89 -0.91 5.75
C ASN A 46 25.03 0.00 4.52
N ARG A 47 24.58 -0.46 3.35
CA ARG A 47 24.88 0.15 2.04
C ARG A 47 23.71 0.91 1.42
N LEU A 48 22.48 0.40 1.56
CA LEU A 48 21.35 0.81 0.73
C LEU A 48 20.23 1.52 1.50
N PHE A 49 20.03 1.25 2.79
CA PHE A 49 18.89 1.82 3.54
C PHE A 49 18.95 3.37 3.64
N PRO A 50 17.84 4.09 3.37
CA PRO A 50 17.81 5.56 3.28
C PRO A 50 17.77 6.28 4.64
N TYR A 51 18.82 6.13 5.46
CA TYR A 51 18.85 6.82 6.76
C TYR A 51 18.65 8.34 6.65
N HIS A 52 19.21 8.96 5.61
CA HIS A 52 19.12 10.40 5.39
C HIS A 52 17.70 10.85 4.99
N LEU A 53 16.99 10.11 4.13
CA LEU A 53 15.61 10.46 3.77
C LEU A 53 14.68 10.27 4.97
N LEU A 54 14.82 9.17 5.71
CA LEU A 54 14.02 8.93 6.91
C LEU A 54 14.29 9.96 8.00
N HIS A 55 15.55 10.28 8.26
CA HIS A 55 15.91 11.33 9.21
C HIS A 55 15.28 12.66 8.81
N SER A 56 15.43 13.08 7.56
CA SER A 56 14.96 14.38 7.09
C SER A 56 13.43 14.46 7.10
N TRP A 57 12.75 13.40 6.69
CA TRP A 57 11.29 13.30 6.77
C TRP A 57 10.79 13.39 8.21
N LEU A 58 11.30 12.52 9.08
CA LEU A 58 10.77 12.33 10.44
C LEU A 58 11.22 13.39 11.44
N SER A 59 12.23 14.20 11.07
CA SER A 59 12.68 15.34 11.88
C SER A 59 11.83 16.58 11.68
N TYR A 60 11.11 16.70 10.55
CA TYR A 60 10.38 17.91 10.14
C TYR A 60 11.20 19.20 10.35
N ASP A 61 12.50 19.13 10.06
CA ASP A 61 13.43 20.23 10.26
C ASP A 61 13.96 20.71 8.90
N ALA A 62 13.50 21.88 8.46
CA ALA A 62 13.88 22.45 7.18
C ALA A 62 15.33 22.96 7.12
N SER A 63 16.03 23.01 8.27
CA SER A 63 17.46 23.33 8.37
C SER A 63 18.35 22.14 8.03
N VAL A 64 17.79 20.92 8.05
CA VAL A 64 18.41 19.73 7.44
C VAL A 64 18.33 19.89 5.92
N SER A 65 19.17 20.78 5.37
CA SER A 65 19.13 21.18 3.97
C SER A 65 19.74 20.11 3.06
N PHE A 66 19.04 19.80 1.98
CA PHE A 66 19.54 19.00 0.86
C PHE A 66 20.26 19.88 -0.17
N ALA A 67 21.42 19.42 -0.64
CA ALA A 67 21.88 19.72 -1.98
C ALA A 67 21.64 18.47 -2.85
N PRO A 68 20.91 18.56 -3.98
CA PRO A 68 20.57 17.40 -4.80
C PRO A 68 21.82 16.66 -5.27
N GLY A 69 21.84 15.33 -5.11
CA GLY A 69 22.98 14.50 -5.50
C GLY A 69 24.16 14.52 -4.53
N SER A 70 24.06 15.15 -3.35
CA SER A 70 25.11 15.10 -2.33
C SER A 70 24.57 14.59 -0.99
N ALA A 71 24.99 13.39 -0.57
CA ALA A 71 24.99 12.97 0.82
C ALA A 71 26.03 13.74 1.67
N LYS A 72 26.75 14.70 1.07
CA LYS A 72 27.62 15.65 1.79
C LYS A 72 26.88 16.86 2.38
N ALA A 73 25.56 16.79 2.54
CA ALA A 73 24.78 17.76 3.33
C ALA A 73 24.08 17.10 4.53
N ALA A 74 24.85 16.42 5.41
CA ALA A 74 24.41 16.06 6.78
C ALA A 74 25.56 15.63 7.72
N ALA A 75 26.83 15.63 7.29
CA ALA A 75 27.93 15.20 8.14
C ALA A 75 28.30 16.19 9.28
N SER A 76 27.63 17.34 9.40
CA SER A 76 27.86 18.27 10.51
C SER A 76 26.63 19.06 10.97
N SER A 77 25.40 18.59 10.70
CA SER A 77 24.24 19.14 11.39
C SER A 77 24.10 18.45 12.74
N SER A 78 24.83 18.93 13.75
CA SER A 78 24.60 18.59 15.15
C SER A 78 23.29 19.23 15.67
N SER A 79 22.32 19.50 14.81
CA SER A 79 21.00 19.94 15.25
C SER A 79 20.29 18.73 15.84
N SER A 80 20.15 18.71 17.16
CA SER A 80 19.21 17.81 17.80
C SER A 80 17.81 18.18 17.31
N SER A 81 17.25 17.44 16.35
CA SER A 81 15.82 17.58 16.07
C SER A 81 15.06 17.15 17.32
N SER A 82 14.42 18.13 17.96
CA SER A 82 13.56 17.88 19.13
C SER A 82 12.42 16.91 18.78
N VAL A 83 12.05 16.79 17.50
CA VAL A 83 11.02 15.89 17.00
C VAL A 83 11.55 14.46 16.93
N LEU A 84 12.67 14.21 16.24
CA LEU A 84 13.19 12.85 16.06
C LEU A 84 13.57 12.17 17.39
N SER A 85 14.19 12.92 18.30
CA SER A 85 14.56 12.43 19.64
C SER A 85 13.36 11.96 20.48
N ARG A 86 12.17 12.49 20.18
CA ARG A 86 10.90 12.14 20.82
C ARG A 86 10.02 11.23 19.98
N ARG A 87 10.46 10.84 18.78
CA ARG A 87 9.74 9.91 17.90
C ARG A 87 9.98 8.47 18.35
N GLU A 88 8.90 7.73 18.53
CA GLU A 88 8.97 6.30 18.79
C GLU A 88 9.28 5.53 17.51
N PHE A 89 10.20 4.59 17.65
CA PHE A 89 10.41 3.47 16.74
C PHE A 89 10.17 2.17 17.50
N SER A 90 9.64 1.17 16.80
CA SER A 90 9.74 -0.22 17.24
C SER A 90 10.54 -1.05 16.25
N THR A 91 11.22 -2.07 16.78
CA THR A 91 11.93 -3.05 15.96
C THR A 91 11.57 -4.45 16.38
N THR A 92 11.40 -5.35 15.41
CA THR A 92 11.40 -6.79 15.64
C THR A 92 12.76 -7.33 15.21
N ILE A 93 13.51 -7.93 16.13
CA ILE A 93 14.79 -8.59 15.84
C ILE A 93 14.63 -10.10 15.94
N SER A 94 15.43 -10.87 15.20
CA SER A 94 15.55 -12.31 15.43
C SER A 94 16.74 -12.57 16.36
N LYS A 95 16.54 -13.34 17.42
CA LYS A 95 17.60 -13.80 18.31
C LYS A 95 17.38 -15.27 18.62
N ASP A 96 18.35 -16.12 18.28
CA ASP A 96 18.30 -17.57 18.54
C ASP A 96 17.04 -18.27 17.95
N GLY A 97 16.48 -17.71 16.86
CA GLY A 97 15.26 -18.19 16.22
C GLY A 97 13.97 -17.50 16.70
N ASP A 98 14.01 -16.76 17.81
CA ASP A 98 12.85 -16.07 18.38
C ASP A 98 12.71 -14.62 17.87
N GLU A 99 11.48 -14.18 17.59
CA GLU A 99 11.17 -12.78 17.27
C GLU A 99 11.03 -11.97 18.57
N ILE A 100 11.98 -11.07 18.84
CA ILE A 100 11.92 -10.14 19.97
C ILE A 100 11.42 -8.77 19.49
N TYR A 101 10.27 -8.36 19.99
CA TYR A 101 9.67 -7.06 19.70
C TYR A 101 10.08 -6.00 20.75
N LYS A 102 10.65 -4.89 20.30
CA LYS A 102 11.14 -3.79 21.14
C LYS A 102 10.46 -2.47 20.78
N ARG A 103 9.67 -1.93 21.71
CA ARG A 103 9.02 -0.61 21.60
C ARG A 103 9.80 0.50 22.30
N TYR A 104 9.30 1.73 22.14
CA TYR A 104 9.80 2.92 22.82
C TYR A 104 11.29 3.17 22.55
N GLN A 105 11.77 2.88 21.35
CA GLN A 105 13.09 3.33 20.91
C GLN A 105 12.98 4.75 20.36
N SER A 106 14.02 5.55 20.53
CA SER A 106 14.12 6.87 19.89
C SER A 106 15.58 7.28 19.68
N PHE A 107 15.82 8.15 18.69
CA PHE A 107 17.15 8.49 18.20
C PHE A 107 17.28 10.00 18.07
N SER A 108 18.42 10.57 18.47
CA SER A 108 18.59 12.03 18.45
C SER A 108 19.14 12.55 17.13
N THR A 109 19.90 11.71 16.42
CA THR A 109 20.53 12.06 15.13
C THR A 109 20.37 10.93 14.11
N GLN A 110 20.64 11.23 12.83
CA GLN A 110 20.74 10.23 11.77
C GLN A 110 21.79 9.15 12.10
N SER A 111 22.92 9.55 12.70
CA SER A 111 24.01 8.64 13.06
C SER A 111 23.57 7.65 14.13
N ASP A 112 22.82 8.10 15.14
CA ASP A 112 22.30 7.21 16.20
C ASP A 112 21.33 6.18 15.62
N LEU A 113 20.41 6.62 14.76
CA LEU A 113 19.49 5.73 14.06
C LEU A 113 20.25 4.71 13.22
N ALA A 114 21.20 5.15 12.40
CA ALA A 114 21.99 4.27 11.54
C ALA A 114 22.80 3.25 12.35
N SER A 115 23.48 3.69 13.41
CA SER A 115 24.24 2.82 14.29
C SER A 115 23.35 1.77 14.97
N ALA A 116 22.16 2.18 15.43
CA ALA A 116 21.23 1.27 16.10
C ALA A 116 20.66 0.22 15.15
N ILE A 117 20.21 0.63 13.95
CA ILE A 117 19.63 -0.29 12.96
C ILE A 117 20.68 -1.26 12.44
N ARG A 118 21.90 -0.80 12.12
CA ARG A 118 23.01 -1.69 11.71
C ARG A 118 23.39 -2.68 12.80
N LYS A 119 23.46 -2.24 14.06
CA LYS A 119 23.79 -3.12 15.20
C LYS A 119 22.71 -4.15 15.48
N GLN A 120 21.44 -3.76 15.39
CA GLN A 120 20.31 -4.63 15.73
C GLN A 120 19.88 -5.52 14.57
N CYS A 121 20.16 -5.12 13.33
CA CYS A 121 19.72 -5.77 12.08
C CYS A 121 18.25 -6.24 12.15
N PRO A 122 17.28 -5.34 12.37
CA PRO A 122 15.91 -5.72 12.66
C PRO A 122 15.18 -6.27 11.43
N LEU A 123 14.37 -7.32 11.63
CA LEU A 123 13.47 -7.89 10.63
C LEU A 123 12.32 -6.93 10.24
N LYS A 124 11.87 -6.10 11.19
CA LYS A 124 10.79 -5.12 11.01
C LYS A 124 11.15 -3.84 11.74
N ILE A 125 10.83 -2.69 11.14
CA ILE A 125 10.93 -1.37 11.76
C ILE A 125 9.57 -0.70 11.59
N ASP A 126 8.98 -0.23 12.69
CA ASP A 126 7.74 0.55 12.68
C ASP A 126 7.98 1.93 13.28
N ILE A 127 7.24 2.91 12.77
CA ILE A 127 7.30 4.32 13.19
C ILE A 127 6.04 4.64 13.98
N GLY A 128 6.21 5.24 15.16
CA GLY A 128 5.15 5.50 16.13
C GLY A 128 4.69 6.95 16.15
N ALA A 129 4.45 7.50 17.34
CA ALA A 129 4.16 8.92 17.55
C ALA A 129 5.44 9.70 17.92
N VAL A 130 5.39 11.03 17.83
CA VAL A 130 6.25 11.91 18.63
C VAL A 130 5.58 12.08 19.98
N PHE A 131 6.37 11.97 21.03
CA PHE A 131 5.94 12.10 22.41
C PHE A 131 6.37 13.43 23.00
N ASN A 132 5.87 13.75 24.19
CA ASN A 132 6.34 14.89 24.98
C ASN A 132 7.74 14.69 25.58
N TYR A 133 8.19 13.45 25.76
CA TYR A 133 9.54 13.08 26.20
C TYR A 133 10.14 12.01 25.27
N PRO A 134 11.48 11.82 25.24
CA PRO A 134 12.10 10.71 24.50
C PRO A 134 11.53 9.35 24.94
N PRO A 135 10.94 8.56 24.02
CA PRO A 135 10.38 7.25 24.34
C PRO A 135 11.36 6.29 25.02
N LYS A 136 12.65 6.34 24.66
CA LYS A 136 13.70 5.49 25.26
C LYS A 136 13.81 5.65 26.78
N ASP A 137 13.40 6.80 27.31
CA ASP A 137 13.48 7.14 28.72
C ASP A 137 12.18 6.83 29.49
N HIS A 138 11.19 6.16 28.85
CA HIS A 138 9.86 5.88 29.44
C HIS A 138 9.90 5.25 30.84
N LYS A 139 10.92 4.42 31.14
CA LYS A 139 11.06 3.75 32.44
C LYS A 139 11.44 4.71 33.58
N SER A 140 12.02 5.86 33.25
CA SER A 140 12.39 6.90 34.22
C SER A 140 11.24 7.86 34.53
N LEU A 141 10.16 7.80 33.73
CA LEU A 141 9.01 8.69 33.87
C LEU A 141 7.94 8.05 34.76
N PRO A 142 7.22 8.85 35.57
CA PRO A 142 6.02 8.37 36.26
C PRO A 142 4.99 7.82 35.27
N ALA A 143 4.21 6.84 35.71
CA ALA A 143 3.15 6.23 34.89
C ALA A 143 2.20 7.30 34.33
N GLY A 144 1.90 7.19 33.03
CA GLY A 144 1.03 8.12 32.32
C GLY A 144 1.63 9.48 31.97
N LYS A 145 2.91 9.76 32.29
CA LYS A 145 3.57 11.02 31.89
C LYS A 145 4.06 11.05 30.46
N LEU A 146 4.42 9.90 29.90
CA LEU A 146 4.77 9.78 28.48
C LEU A 146 3.49 9.78 27.65
N GLN A 147 3.26 10.86 26.90
CA GLN A 147 2.05 11.06 26.10
C GLN A 147 2.40 11.40 24.65
N PRO A 148 1.71 10.80 23.66
CA PRO A 148 1.89 11.17 22.25
C PRO A 148 1.37 12.60 22.03
N VAL A 149 2.08 13.38 21.21
CA VAL A 149 1.73 14.77 20.90
C VAL A 149 1.40 14.98 19.42
N GLU A 150 2.09 14.28 18.53
CA GLU A 150 1.79 14.33 17.10
C GLU A 150 2.16 13.02 16.39
N ARG A 151 1.46 12.71 15.31
CA ARG A 151 1.74 11.58 14.42
C ARG A 151 1.07 11.80 13.09
N GLU A 152 1.72 11.46 12.00
CA GLU A 152 1.12 11.38 10.67
C GLU A 152 -0.25 10.67 10.75
N LEU A 153 -1.23 11.16 10.00
CA LEU A 153 -2.47 10.41 9.81
C LEU A 153 -2.17 9.30 8.81
N VAL A 154 -2.47 8.05 9.17
CA VAL A 154 -2.12 6.90 8.35
C VAL A 154 -3.32 6.07 7.97
N PHE A 155 -3.24 5.38 6.85
CA PHE A 155 -4.23 4.41 6.40
C PHE A 155 -3.52 3.14 5.96
N ASP A 156 -4.09 1.98 6.32
CA ASP A 156 -3.61 0.67 5.90
C ASP A 156 -4.73 -0.06 5.16
N ILE A 157 -4.38 -0.61 4.00
CA ILE A 157 -5.27 -1.32 3.09
C ILE A 157 -4.57 -2.63 2.73
N ASP A 158 -5.12 -3.75 3.20
CA ASP A 158 -4.63 -5.09 2.90
C ASP A 158 -5.60 -5.81 1.96
N LEU A 159 -5.05 -6.51 0.97
CA LEU A 159 -5.81 -7.27 0.01
C LEU A 159 -6.59 -8.45 0.64
N THR A 160 -6.25 -8.90 1.85
CA THR A 160 -7.05 -9.92 2.56
C THR A 160 -8.47 -9.50 2.84
N ASP A 161 -8.69 -8.20 3.04
CA ASP A 161 -10.03 -7.71 3.29
C ASP A 161 -10.92 -7.88 2.06
N TYR A 162 -10.33 -8.11 0.88
CA TYR A 162 -11.04 -8.33 -0.38
C TYR A 162 -11.27 -9.82 -0.68
N ASP A 163 -10.75 -10.78 0.10
CA ASP A 163 -10.88 -12.23 -0.14
C ASP A 163 -12.28 -12.70 -0.54
N PRO A 164 -13.36 -12.26 0.11
CA PRO A 164 -14.72 -12.68 -0.26
C PRO A 164 -15.16 -12.31 -1.69
N ILE A 165 -14.45 -11.38 -2.33
CA ILE A 165 -14.74 -10.89 -3.68
C ILE A 165 -13.59 -11.13 -4.68
N ARG A 166 -12.50 -11.78 -4.27
CA ARG A 166 -11.41 -12.17 -5.19
C ARG A 166 -11.76 -13.48 -5.89
N ASN A 167 -11.86 -13.43 -7.21
CA ASN A 167 -12.08 -14.62 -8.06
C ASN A 167 -10.90 -14.94 -9.00
N CYS A 168 -9.69 -14.47 -8.68
CA CYS A 168 -8.50 -14.68 -9.50
C CYS A 168 -7.64 -15.89 -9.06
N GLY A 169 -8.16 -16.74 -8.16
CA GLY A 169 -7.43 -17.87 -7.56
C GLY A 169 -6.48 -17.50 -6.41
N CYS A 170 -6.24 -16.21 -6.17
CA CYS A 170 -5.47 -15.77 -5.01
C CYS A 170 -6.33 -15.75 -3.73
N SER A 171 -5.78 -16.22 -2.62
CA SER A 171 -6.37 -16.13 -1.29
C SER A 171 -5.32 -15.79 -0.23
N GLY A 172 -5.76 -15.27 0.92
CA GLY A 172 -4.88 -14.88 2.01
C GLY A 172 -3.78 -13.95 1.51
N ALA A 173 -2.53 -14.42 1.56
CA ALA A 173 -1.38 -13.60 1.23
C ALA A 173 -0.88 -13.67 -0.21
N SER A 174 -1.50 -14.51 -1.05
CA SER A 174 -1.20 -14.57 -2.47
C SER A 174 -1.75 -13.34 -3.20
N ILE A 175 -1.01 -12.86 -4.19
CA ILE A 175 -1.36 -11.70 -5.03
C ILE A 175 -1.03 -11.97 -6.50
N CYS A 176 -1.73 -11.29 -7.40
CA CYS A 176 -1.45 -11.24 -8.83
C CYS A 176 -1.85 -9.87 -9.41
N GLY A 177 -1.53 -9.63 -10.69
CA GLY A 177 -1.89 -8.39 -11.38
C GLY A 177 -3.39 -8.10 -11.44
N LYS A 178 -4.25 -9.13 -11.39
CA LYS A 178 -5.72 -8.97 -11.36
C LYS A 178 -6.20 -8.35 -10.04
N CYS A 179 -5.91 -9.00 -8.91
CA CYS A 179 -6.35 -8.50 -7.61
C CYS A 179 -5.58 -7.26 -7.16
N TRP A 180 -4.37 -6.99 -7.66
CA TRP A 180 -3.66 -5.75 -7.34
C TRP A 180 -4.46 -4.50 -7.78
N LYS A 181 -5.34 -4.61 -8.77
CA LYS A 181 -6.21 -3.51 -9.19
C LYS A 181 -7.10 -2.99 -8.04
N PHE A 182 -7.43 -3.80 -7.02
CA PHE A 182 -8.13 -3.30 -5.84
C PHE A 182 -7.31 -2.25 -5.08
N MET A 183 -5.99 -2.40 -4.99
CA MET A 183 -5.13 -1.41 -4.34
C MET A 183 -5.08 -0.12 -5.14
N VAL A 184 -5.04 -0.22 -6.47
CA VAL A 184 -5.10 0.94 -7.36
C VAL A 184 -6.41 1.71 -7.18
N MET A 185 -7.55 1.02 -7.22
CA MET A 185 -8.88 1.60 -6.98
C MET A 185 -8.95 2.30 -5.62
N ALA A 186 -8.42 1.66 -4.58
CA ALA A 186 -8.42 2.19 -3.23
C ALA A 186 -7.57 3.47 -3.11
N MET A 187 -6.36 3.47 -3.67
CA MET A 187 -5.47 4.63 -3.68
C MET A 187 -6.09 5.81 -4.44
N GLU A 188 -6.71 5.60 -5.60
CA GLU A 188 -7.34 6.69 -6.37
C GLU A 188 -8.51 7.35 -5.63
N VAL A 189 -9.37 6.56 -4.97
CA VAL A 189 -10.48 7.09 -4.18
C VAL A 189 -9.98 7.89 -2.99
N MET A 190 -9.03 7.32 -2.25
CA MET A 190 -8.51 7.93 -1.02
C MET A 190 -7.64 9.15 -1.30
N ASP A 191 -6.70 9.07 -2.22
CA ASP A 191 -5.81 10.20 -2.55
C ASP A 191 -6.64 11.41 -3.00
N ARG A 192 -7.66 11.18 -3.86
CA ARG A 192 -8.55 12.26 -4.30
C ARG A 192 -9.36 12.86 -3.17
N GLY A 193 -9.93 12.05 -2.27
CA GLY A 193 -10.69 12.60 -1.14
C GLY A 193 -9.81 13.32 -0.12
N LEU A 194 -8.64 12.79 0.19
CA LEU A 194 -7.68 13.41 1.12
C LEU A 194 -7.19 14.78 0.59
N ARG A 195 -6.99 14.90 -0.72
CA ARG A 195 -6.58 16.15 -1.36
C ARG A 195 -7.74 17.12 -1.58
N GLU A 196 -8.85 16.68 -2.15
CA GLU A 196 -9.94 17.58 -2.54
C GLU A 196 -10.85 17.98 -1.38
N ASP A 197 -11.11 17.07 -0.43
CA ASP A 197 -12.07 17.33 0.65
C ASP A 197 -11.37 17.84 1.92
N PHE A 198 -10.16 17.33 2.20
CA PHE A 198 -9.40 17.70 3.40
C PHE A 198 -8.22 18.65 3.12
N ASN A 199 -7.91 18.91 1.84
CA ASN A 199 -6.80 19.78 1.42
C ASN A 199 -5.44 19.33 2.00
N PHE A 200 -5.27 18.03 2.23
CA PHE A 200 -3.96 17.47 2.56
C PHE A 200 -3.09 17.39 1.31
N ARG A 201 -1.83 17.79 1.44
CA ARG A 201 -0.91 17.96 0.30
C ARG A 201 0.19 16.91 0.30
N HIS A 202 0.66 16.52 1.48
CA HIS A 202 1.86 15.72 1.65
C HIS A 202 1.49 14.27 1.99
N LEU A 203 1.06 13.54 0.96
CA LEU A 203 0.71 12.12 1.04
C LEU A 203 1.85 11.27 0.49
N ALA A 204 2.29 10.27 1.25
CA ALA A 204 3.19 9.23 0.77
C ALA A 204 2.47 7.87 0.79
N TRP A 205 2.20 7.34 -0.40
CA TRP A 205 1.72 5.97 -0.58
C TRP A 205 2.90 5.02 -0.68
N ILE A 206 2.88 3.97 0.13
CA ILE A 206 3.99 3.04 0.32
C ILE A 206 3.48 1.63 0.14
N TYR A 207 4.14 0.84 -0.70
CA TYR A 207 3.89 -0.59 -0.79
C TYR A 207 4.28 -1.29 0.52
N SER A 208 3.40 -2.15 1.06
CA SER A 208 3.62 -2.81 2.35
C SER A 208 4.71 -3.91 2.33
N GLY A 209 5.27 -4.18 1.13
CA GLY A 209 6.26 -5.22 0.84
C GLY A 209 5.64 -6.58 0.48
N ARG A 210 4.31 -6.70 0.52
CA ARG A 210 3.62 -7.96 0.17
C ARG A 210 2.34 -7.77 -0.62
N ARG A 211 1.28 -7.24 -0.01
CA ARG A 211 -0.08 -7.33 -0.56
C ARG A 211 -0.98 -6.14 -0.24
N GLY A 212 -0.41 -5.07 0.30
CA GLY A 212 -1.17 -3.91 0.73
C GLY A 212 -0.41 -2.63 0.45
N VAL A 213 -1.04 -1.53 0.80
CA VAL A 213 -0.48 -0.19 0.68
C VAL A 213 -0.76 0.59 1.96
N HIS A 214 0.19 1.45 2.33
CA HIS A 214 0.07 2.36 3.45
C HIS A 214 0.07 3.79 2.92
N CYS A 215 -0.82 4.65 3.43
CA CYS A 215 -0.76 6.09 3.18
C CYS A 215 -0.25 6.79 4.44
N TRP A 216 0.72 7.68 4.28
CA TRP A 216 1.19 8.61 5.32
C TRP A 216 0.83 10.03 4.93
N VAL A 217 -0.11 10.65 5.66
CA VAL A 217 -0.48 12.05 5.51
C VAL A 217 0.34 12.88 6.49
N CYS A 218 1.25 13.68 5.94
CA CYS A 218 2.33 14.32 6.67
C CYS A 218 2.17 15.83 6.84
N ASP A 219 1.05 16.40 6.39
CA ASP A 219 0.68 17.79 6.66
C ASP A 219 0.68 18.07 8.18
N GLU A 220 1.14 19.25 8.57
CA GLU A 220 1.20 19.66 9.99
C GLU A 220 -0.17 19.57 10.68
N GLY A 221 -1.23 20.02 10.00
CA GLY A 221 -2.60 19.88 10.50
C GLY A 221 -3.02 18.43 10.70
N ALA A 222 -2.62 17.52 9.80
CA ALA A 222 -2.89 16.08 9.92
C ALA A 222 -2.13 15.46 11.10
N ARG A 223 -0.87 15.88 11.31
CA ARG A 223 -0.03 15.36 12.40
C ARG A 223 -0.59 15.67 13.78
N ASN A 224 -1.24 16.84 13.91
CA ASN A 224 -1.80 17.35 15.16
C ASN A 224 -3.27 16.96 15.40
N LEU A 225 -3.88 16.14 14.54
CA LEU A 225 -5.26 15.69 14.74
C LEU A 225 -5.39 14.87 16.04
N SER A 226 -6.45 15.16 16.81
CA SER A 226 -6.88 14.34 17.94
C SER A 226 -7.36 12.97 17.47
N ASN A 227 -7.43 11.98 18.38
CA ASN A 227 -7.97 10.65 18.03
C ASN A 227 -9.41 10.72 17.49
N GLU A 228 -10.23 11.63 18.02
CA GLU A 228 -11.60 11.86 17.54
C GLU A 228 -11.60 12.39 16.11
N ALA A 229 -10.78 13.41 15.82
CA ALA A 229 -10.69 13.99 14.49
C ALA A 229 -10.10 12.98 13.48
N ARG A 230 -9.09 12.19 13.88
CA ARG A 230 -8.57 11.07 13.07
C ARG A 230 -9.67 10.05 12.76
N GLY A 231 -10.47 9.69 13.77
CA GLY A 231 -11.63 8.83 13.62
C GLY A 231 -12.65 9.41 12.66
N ALA A 232 -12.94 10.71 12.72
CA ALA A 232 -13.85 11.38 11.81
C ALA A 232 -13.35 11.34 10.35
N VAL A 233 -12.06 11.62 10.11
CA VAL A 233 -11.47 11.50 8.77
C VAL A 233 -11.51 10.05 8.27
N ALA A 234 -11.20 9.07 9.12
CA ALA A 234 -11.22 7.66 8.71
C ALA A 234 -12.65 7.17 8.41
N ASN A 235 -13.61 7.50 9.28
CA ASN A 235 -15.02 7.17 9.10
C ASN A 235 -15.63 7.88 7.88
N TYR A 236 -15.11 9.05 7.49
CA TYR A 236 -15.54 9.73 6.26
C TYR A 236 -15.35 8.85 5.03
N PHE A 237 -14.26 8.07 4.98
CA PHE A 237 -14.00 7.14 3.90
C PHE A 237 -14.69 5.78 4.09
N GLU A 238 -15.23 5.48 5.26
CA GLU A 238 -15.88 4.19 5.53
C GLU A 238 -17.29 4.15 4.91
N VAL A 239 -17.55 3.12 4.10
CA VAL A 239 -18.87 2.91 3.50
C VAL A 239 -19.44 1.61 4.02
N THR A 240 -20.52 1.71 4.79
CA THR A 240 -21.29 0.55 5.23
C THR A 240 -22.18 0.08 4.09
N LEU A 241 -21.79 -1.03 3.47
CA LEU A 241 -22.60 -1.73 2.47
C LEU A 241 -23.28 -2.95 3.09
N GLY A 242 -24.47 -3.29 2.60
CA GLY A 242 -25.20 -4.47 3.03
C GLY A 242 -24.35 -5.74 2.94
N SER A 243 -24.37 -6.53 4.01
CA SER A 243 -23.73 -7.85 4.08
C SER A 243 -24.77 -8.94 4.32
N ASP A 244 -24.39 -10.22 4.19
CA ASP A 244 -25.30 -11.34 4.51
C ASP A 244 -25.82 -11.28 5.95
N ARG A 245 -25.06 -10.65 6.86
CA ARG A 245 -25.42 -10.43 8.27
C ARG A 245 -26.23 -9.16 8.51
N ASN A 246 -26.14 -8.18 7.61
CA ASN A 246 -26.90 -6.93 7.70
C ASN A 246 -27.37 -6.51 6.31
N LYS A 247 -28.45 -7.15 5.83
CA LYS A 247 -29.04 -6.90 4.51
C LYS A 247 -29.69 -5.50 4.38
N ASN A 248 -29.85 -4.78 5.49
CA ASN A 248 -30.56 -3.51 5.55
C ASN A 248 -29.63 -2.29 5.50
N ALA A 249 -28.30 -2.49 5.52
CA ALA A 249 -27.36 -1.39 5.35
C ALA A 249 -27.31 -0.96 3.88
N HIS A 250 -27.85 0.23 3.59
CA HIS A 250 -27.89 0.83 2.27
C HIS A 250 -27.24 2.21 2.30
N ILE A 251 -26.74 2.63 1.15
CA ILE A 251 -26.14 3.96 1.01
C ILE A 251 -27.26 5.00 1.12
N PRO A 252 -27.09 6.05 1.95
CA PRO A 252 -28.11 7.07 2.15
C PRO A 252 -28.46 7.82 0.86
N HIS A 253 -29.71 8.30 0.80
CA HIS A 253 -30.21 9.18 -0.24
C HIS A 253 -30.53 10.57 0.35
N PRO A 254 -30.11 11.68 -0.28
CA PRO A 254 -29.34 11.76 -1.52
C PRO A 254 -27.89 11.30 -1.34
N LEU A 255 -27.28 10.81 -2.43
CA LEU A 255 -25.89 10.34 -2.41
C LEU A 255 -24.92 11.47 -2.07
N HIS A 256 -24.09 11.26 -1.05
CA HIS A 256 -23.07 12.22 -0.63
C HIS A 256 -22.10 12.57 -1.78
N PRO A 257 -21.63 13.83 -1.93
CA PRO A 257 -20.74 14.23 -3.01
C PRO A 257 -19.48 13.37 -3.16
N MET A 258 -18.86 12.98 -2.05
CA MET A 258 -17.70 12.08 -2.07
C MET A 258 -18.05 10.72 -2.69
N LEU A 259 -19.22 10.15 -2.36
CA LEU A 259 -19.65 8.87 -2.92
C LEU A 259 -19.97 9.00 -4.42
N LYS A 260 -20.61 10.10 -4.85
CA LYS A 260 -20.78 10.38 -6.30
C LYS A 260 -19.44 10.41 -7.02
N ARG A 261 -18.44 11.09 -6.44
CA ARG A 261 -17.10 11.18 -6.99
C ARG A 261 -16.39 9.83 -6.99
N ALA A 262 -16.51 9.03 -5.92
CA ALA A 262 -15.95 7.69 -5.83
C ALA A 262 -16.55 6.75 -6.89
N HIS A 263 -17.87 6.77 -7.08
CA HIS A 263 -18.54 5.98 -8.12
C HIS A 263 -18.01 6.31 -9.51
N ARG A 264 -17.77 7.59 -9.82
CA ARG A 264 -17.19 8.01 -11.09
C ARG A 264 -15.76 7.47 -11.32
N ILE A 265 -14.98 7.24 -10.26
CA ILE A 265 -13.66 6.57 -10.35
C ILE A 265 -13.86 5.07 -10.57
N LEU A 266 -14.72 4.48 -9.74
CA LEU A 266 -14.76 3.05 -9.54
C LEU A 266 -15.58 2.31 -10.60
N GLU A 267 -16.59 2.93 -11.21
CA GLU A 267 -17.40 2.26 -12.23
C GLU A 267 -16.58 1.84 -13.47
N PRO A 268 -15.70 2.68 -14.05
CA PRO A 268 -14.80 2.23 -15.11
C PRO A 268 -13.95 1.02 -14.72
N HIS A 269 -13.39 1.00 -13.51
CA HIS A 269 -12.61 -0.14 -12.99
C HIS A 269 -13.45 -1.37 -12.74
N PHE A 270 -14.69 -1.20 -12.27
CA PHE A 270 -15.65 -2.28 -12.12
C PHE A 270 -15.90 -2.95 -13.48
N ILE A 271 -16.09 -2.15 -14.53
CA ILE A 271 -16.29 -2.63 -15.90
C ILE A 271 -15.03 -3.36 -16.39
N SER A 272 -13.84 -2.76 -16.30
CA SER A 272 -12.63 -3.35 -16.88
C SER A 272 -12.02 -4.51 -16.09
N SER A 273 -12.19 -4.53 -14.77
CA SER A 273 -11.41 -5.41 -13.87
C SER A 273 -12.25 -6.32 -12.98
N ILE A 274 -13.56 -6.08 -12.85
CA ILE A 274 -14.44 -6.92 -12.00
C ILE A 274 -15.35 -7.81 -12.83
N ILE A 275 -16.05 -7.27 -13.83
CA ILE A 275 -17.10 -8.01 -14.53
C ILE A 275 -16.58 -8.90 -15.66
N THR A 276 -15.44 -8.55 -16.25
CA THR A 276 -14.82 -9.24 -17.39
C THR A 276 -14.16 -10.56 -16.99
N GLU A 277 -14.00 -11.46 -17.96
CA GLU A 277 -13.31 -12.75 -17.78
C GLU A 277 -11.82 -12.57 -17.43
N ASP A 278 -11.16 -11.59 -18.04
CA ASP A 278 -9.78 -11.23 -17.71
C ASP A 278 -9.64 -10.59 -16.31
N GLY A 279 -10.75 -10.09 -15.76
CA GLY A 279 -10.85 -9.60 -14.38
C GLY A 279 -11.25 -10.67 -13.37
N HIS A 280 -12.30 -10.39 -12.61
CA HIS A 280 -12.88 -11.29 -11.60
C HIS A 280 -14.16 -12.02 -12.09
N GLY A 281 -14.58 -11.81 -13.34
CA GLY A 281 -15.60 -12.60 -14.02
C GLY A 281 -17.01 -12.49 -13.43
N LEU A 282 -17.38 -11.35 -12.83
CA LEU A 282 -18.69 -11.19 -12.17
C LEU A 282 -19.88 -11.29 -13.14
N LEU A 283 -19.70 -10.96 -14.42
CA LEU A 283 -20.72 -11.13 -15.48
C LEU A 283 -20.24 -12.02 -16.64
N ALA A 284 -19.11 -12.70 -16.46
CA ALA A 284 -18.50 -13.53 -17.49
C ALA A 284 -19.19 -14.89 -17.66
N THR A 285 -19.67 -15.50 -16.57
CA THR A 285 -20.25 -16.87 -16.60
C THR A 285 -21.67 -16.91 -16.03
N GLN A 286 -22.42 -17.94 -16.44
CA GLN A 286 -23.81 -18.10 -16.01
C GLN A 286 -23.95 -18.16 -14.50
N ALA A 287 -23.09 -18.92 -13.84
CA ALA A 287 -23.07 -18.99 -12.39
C ALA A 287 -22.82 -17.61 -11.74
N SER A 288 -21.88 -16.83 -12.28
CA SER A 288 -21.53 -15.51 -11.76
C SER A 288 -22.68 -14.50 -11.88
N TRP A 289 -23.25 -14.35 -13.08
CA TRP A 289 -24.32 -13.35 -13.26
C TRP A 289 -25.61 -13.77 -12.57
N THR A 290 -25.93 -15.07 -12.50
CA THR A 290 -27.08 -15.57 -11.73
C THR A 290 -26.94 -15.13 -10.27
N LYS A 291 -25.74 -15.32 -9.68
CA LYS A 291 -25.47 -14.93 -8.29
C LYS A 291 -25.60 -13.43 -8.09
N LEU A 292 -25.17 -12.60 -9.05
CA LEU A 292 -25.33 -11.15 -8.98
C LEU A 292 -26.81 -10.75 -9.03
N LEU A 293 -27.58 -11.30 -9.98
CA LEU A 293 -29.00 -10.98 -10.15
C LEU A 293 -29.83 -11.33 -8.92
N LEU A 294 -29.44 -12.37 -8.15
CA LEU A 294 -30.06 -12.71 -6.86
C LEU A 294 -29.85 -11.65 -5.76
N THR A 295 -28.94 -10.69 -5.96
CA THR A 295 -28.73 -9.60 -5.00
C THR A 295 -29.60 -8.37 -5.27
N LEU A 296 -30.38 -8.37 -6.37
CA LEU A 296 -31.33 -7.30 -6.66
C LEU A 296 -32.41 -7.21 -5.56
N PRO A 297 -32.99 -6.02 -5.33
CA PRO A 297 -34.18 -5.90 -4.49
C PRO A 297 -35.29 -6.82 -4.98
N GLU A 298 -36.04 -7.45 -4.08
CA GLU A 298 -37.13 -8.39 -4.42
C GLU A 298 -38.17 -7.78 -5.37
N SER A 299 -38.44 -6.48 -5.23
CA SER A 299 -39.32 -5.71 -6.11
C SER A 299 -38.85 -5.67 -7.57
N ALA A 300 -37.56 -5.88 -7.83
CA ALA A 300 -36.96 -5.97 -9.17
C ALA A 300 -36.80 -7.41 -9.69
N ASN A 301 -37.39 -8.42 -9.02
CA ASN A 301 -37.35 -9.81 -9.49
C ASN A 301 -37.83 -10.00 -10.95
N PRO A 302 -38.85 -9.27 -11.46
CA PRO A 302 -39.22 -9.36 -12.88
C PRO A 302 -38.06 -9.04 -13.84
N VAL A 303 -37.25 -8.02 -13.51
CA VAL A 303 -36.06 -7.64 -14.30
C VAL A 303 -35.01 -8.75 -14.26
N SER A 304 -34.77 -9.32 -13.07
CA SER A 304 -33.87 -10.45 -12.88
C SER A 304 -34.26 -11.65 -13.75
N CYS A 305 -35.54 -12.08 -13.71
CA CYS A 305 -36.04 -13.20 -14.49
C CYS A 305 -35.91 -12.97 -16.02
N GLU A 306 -36.20 -11.76 -16.48
CA GLU A 306 -36.11 -11.40 -17.91
C GLU A 306 -34.66 -11.46 -18.41
N LEU A 307 -33.74 -10.81 -17.70
CA LEU A 307 -32.33 -10.79 -18.05
C LEU A 307 -31.69 -12.17 -17.94
N GLU A 308 -32.04 -12.95 -16.92
CA GLU A 308 -31.56 -14.31 -16.77
C GLU A 308 -31.99 -15.20 -17.96
N LYS A 309 -33.26 -15.09 -18.38
CA LYS A 309 -33.76 -15.79 -19.57
C LYS A 309 -33.04 -15.33 -20.84
N LYS A 310 -32.83 -14.02 -21.00
CA LYS A 310 -32.13 -13.45 -22.16
C LYS A 310 -30.69 -13.95 -22.22
N TRP A 311 -29.94 -13.85 -21.12
CA TRP A 311 -28.51 -14.15 -21.09
C TRP A 311 -28.20 -15.65 -21.12
N ARG A 312 -29.13 -16.51 -20.66
CA ARG A 312 -29.04 -17.98 -20.82
C ARG A 312 -29.27 -18.46 -22.25
N SER A 313 -29.91 -17.66 -23.09
CA SER A 313 -30.20 -18.06 -24.47
C SER A 313 -28.89 -18.41 -25.19
N PRO A 314 -28.79 -19.57 -25.86
CA PRO A 314 -27.60 -19.91 -26.66
C PRO A 314 -27.30 -18.93 -27.79
N LYS A 315 -28.30 -18.12 -28.19
CA LYS A 315 -28.16 -17.06 -29.19
C LYS A 315 -27.62 -15.75 -28.62
N ASN A 316 -27.49 -15.64 -27.31
CA ASN A 316 -27.02 -14.41 -26.67
C ASN A 316 -25.50 -14.29 -26.81
N THR A 317 -25.06 -13.21 -27.44
CA THR A 317 -23.63 -12.89 -27.62
C THR A 317 -23.20 -11.68 -26.81
N SER A 318 -24.05 -11.18 -25.89
CA SER A 318 -23.71 -10.00 -25.09
C SER A 318 -22.46 -10.22 -24.24
N THR A 319 -21.52 -9.31 -24.38
CA THR A 319 -20.31 -9.16 -23.55
C THR A 319 -20.68 -8.81 -22.09
N PRO A 320 -19.78 -9.04 -21.11
CA PRO A 320 -19.98 -8.59 -19.72
C PRO A 320 -20.37 -7.10 -19.60
N GLU A 321 -19.76 -6.24 -20.41
CA GLU A 321 -19.99 -4.80 -20.46
C GLU A 321 -21.38 -4.45 -21.00
N GLU A 322 -21.82 -5.14 -22.07
CA GLU A 322 -23.18 -5.01 -22.59
C GLU A 322 -24.19 -5.49 -21.55
N LYS A 323 -23.94 -6.62 -20.87
CA LYS A 323 -24.81 -7.12 -19.79
C LYS A 323 -24.96 -6.09 -18.66
N TRP A 324 -23.87 -5.43 -18.26
CA TRP A 324 -23.94 -4.35 -17.25
C TRP A 324 -24.80 -3.18 -17.72
N THR A 325 -24.64 -2.77 -18.98
CA THR A 325 -25.41 -1.66 -19.58
C THR A 325 -26.89 -2.01 -19.71
N GLU A 326 -27.20 -3.22 -20.16
CA GLU A 326 -28.56 -3.77 -20.26
C GLU A 326 -29.23 -3.82 -18.88
N LEU A 327 -28.53 -4.32 -17.86
CA LEU A 327 -29.04 -4.40 -16.49
C LEU A 327 -29.41 -3.02 -15.95
N LYS A 328 -28.49 -2.05 -16.05
CA LYS A 328 -28.76 -0.66 -15.62
C LYS A 328 -29.97 -0.09 -16.37
N SER A 329 -30.04 -0.29 -17.68
CA SER A 329 -31.13 0.24 -18.52
C SER A 329 -32.48 -0.39 -18.17
N ALA A 330 -32.50 -1.70 -17.91
CA ALA A 330 -33.70 -2.43 -17.51
C ALA A 330 -34.21 -1.96 -16.13
N LEU A 331 -33.32 -1.78 -15.16
CA LEU A 331 -33.67 -1.24 -13.85
C LEU A 331 -34.22 0.19 -13.95
N MET A 332 -33.58 1.08 -14.71
CA MET A 332 -34.04 2.46 -14.91
C MET A 332 -35.40 2.51 -15.62
N SER A 333 -35.61 1.66 -16.62
CA SER A 333 -36.90 1.56 -17.33
C SER A 333 -37.99 1.02 -16.40
N PHE A 334 -37.67 0.02 -15.58
CA PHE A 334 -38.60 -0.57 -14.62
C PHE A 334 -39.10 0.43 -13.57
N ILE A 335 -38.22 1.33 -13.08
CA ILE A 335 -38.62 2.40 -12.17
C ILE A 335 -39.15 3.65 -12.90
N GLY A 336 -39.36 3.61 -14.21
CA GLY A 336 -39.90 4.73 -14.99
C GLY A 336 -39.01 5.97 -15.00
N LYS A 337 -37.68 5.78 -15.00
CA LYS A 337 -36.65 6.82 -15.19
C LYS A 337 -36.05 6.84 -16.60
N SER A 338 -36.53 5.97 -17.50
CA SER A 338 -36.11 5.91 -18.91
C SER A 338 -37.32 5.82 -19.84
N GLY A 339 -37.41 6.73 -20.82
CA GLY A 339 -38.47 6.77 -21.84
C GLY A 339 -39.88 7.13 -21.34
N ASN A 340 -40.91 6.75 -22.11
CA ASN A 340 -42.35 6.91 -21.77
C ASN A 340 -42.89 5.81 -20.83
N SER A 341 -42.00 5.02 -20.21
CA SER A 341 -42.36 3.87 -19.38
C SER A 341 -42.92 4.33 -18.03
N LYS A 342 -44.15 3.92 -17.70
CA LYS A 342 -44.75 4.18 -16.40
C LYS A 342 -44.22 3.15 -15.39
N ALA A 343 -43.70 3.64 -14.26
CA ALA A 343 -43.36 2.77 -13.13
C ALA A 343 -44.59 1.94 -12.70
N PRO A 344 -44.40 0.77 -12.08
CA PRO A 344 -45.49 -0.02 -11.53
C PRO A 344 -46.37 0.85 -10.62
N LYS A 345 -47.70 0.83 -10.83
CA LYS A 345 -48.66 1.76 -10.20
C LYS A 345 -48.59 1.81 -8.67
N ASN A 346 -48.03 0.79 -8.01
CA ASN A 346 -47.99 0.64 -6.56
C ASN A 346 -46.57 0.43 -5.98
N MET A 347 -45.49 0.78 -6.69
CA MET A 347 -44.14 0.60 -6.15
C MET A 347 -43.86 1.59 -4.99
N PRO A 348 -43.52 1.12 -3.78
CA PRO A 348 -43.12 1.99 -2.68
C PRO A 348 -41.89 2.84 -3.05
N ASN A 349 -41.85 4.09 -2.58
CA ASN A 349 -40.72 4.98 -2.86
C ASN A 349 -39.37 4.41 -2.36
N ASN A 350 -39.37 3.71 -1.22
CA ASN A 350 -38.16 3.07 -0.70
C ASN A 350 -37.64 1.99 -1.67
N ASP A 351 -38.52 1.14 -2.21
CA ASP A 351 -38.13 0.12 -3.19
C ASP A 351 -37.59 0.75 -4.48
N ARG A 352 -38.22 1.83 -4.94
CA ARG A 352 -37.73 2.62 -6.08
C ARG A 352 -36.31 3.13 -5.85
N LEU A 353 -36.04 3.69 -4.68
CA LEU A 353 -34.70 4.20 -4.31
C LEU A 353 -33.68 3.06 -4.18
N ARG A 354 -34.06 1.92 -3.61
CA ARG A 354 -33.19 0.73 -3.51
C ARG A 354 -32.81 0.21 -4.89
N ILE A 355 -33.76 0.13 -5.82
CA ILE A 355 -33.49 -0.27 -7.21
C ILE A 355 -32.57 0.74 -7.90
N GLU A 356 -32.79 2.03 -7.66
CA GLU A 356 -31.96 3.08 -8.25
C GLU A 356 -30.51 3.06 -7.74
N HIS A 357 -30.31 2.84 -6.45
CA HIS A 357 -28.98 2.83 -5.82
C HIS A 357 -28.26 1.48 -5.96
N TRP A 358 -28.96 0.39 -6.26
CA TRP A 358 -28.36 -0.94 -6.35
C TRP A 358 -27.14 -1.03 -7.28
N PRO A 359 -27.11 -0.40 -8.48
CA PRO A 359 -25.91 -0.41 -9.32
C PRO A 359 -24.70 0.24 -8.63
N ILE A 360 -24.92 1.33 -7.90
CA ILE A 360 -23.87 2.08 -7.18
C ILE A 360 -23.35 1.24 -6.00
N GLU A 361 -24.27 0.66 -5.22
CA GLU A 361 -23.93 -0.25 -4.11
C GLU A 361 -23.16 -1.48 -4.62
N THR A 362 -23.53 -2.00 -5.77
CA THR A 362 -22.83 -3.12 -6.43
C THR A 362 -21.42 -2.72 -6.81
N VAL A 363 -21.23 -1.59 -7.51
CA VAL A 363 -19.88 -1.09 -7.84
C VAL A 363 -19.05 -0.99 -6.56
N PHE A 364 -19.56 -0.35 -5.50
CA PHE A 364 -18.80 -0.19 -4.26
C PHE A 364 -18.49 -1.51 -3.56
N LYS A 365 -19.45 -2.44 -3.52
CA LYS A 365 -19.25 -3.76 -2.89
C LYS A 365 -18.04 -4.48 -3.45
N TYR A 366 -17.82 -4.32 -4.75
CA TYR A 366 -16.75 -4.98 -5.48
C TYR A 366 -15.54 -4.11 -5.76
N THR A 367 -15.47 -2.84 -5.35
CA THR A 367 -14.32 -1.97 -5.73
C THR A 367 -13.92 -0.94 -4.68
N TYR A 368 -14.78 -0.64 -3.72
CA TYR A 368 -14.55 0.46 -2.78
C TYR A 368 -13.47 0.09 -1.74
N PRO A 369 -12.61 1.06 -1.32
CA PRO A 369 -11.58 0.85 -0.30
C PRO A 369 -12.10 0.18 0.99
N ARG A 370 -11.39 -0.84 1.46
CA ARG A 370 -11.59 -1.50 2.77
C ARG A 370 -10.41 -1.13 3.66
N LEU A 371 -10.67 -0.36 4.72
CA LEU A 371 -9.64 0.22 5.58
C LEU A 371 -9.52 -0.57 6.88
N ASP A 372 -8.30 -0.82 7.36
CA ASP A 372 -8.10 -1.12 8.78
C ASP A 372 -8.20 0.18 9.59
N ILE A 373 -9.44 0.51 9.96
CA ILE A 373 -9.77 1.79 10.56
C ILE A 373 -9.09 2.02 11.93
N ASN A 374 -8.69 0.96 12.61
CA ASN A 374 -8.05 1.05 13.93
C ASN A 374 -6.63 1.62 13.84
N VAL A 375 -5.94 1.40 12.72
CA VAL A 375 -4.62 1.95 12.43
C VAL A 375 -4.68 3.48 12.30
N SER A 376 -5.78 4.00 11.76
CA SER A 376 -5.98 5.43 11.54
C SER A 376 -6.40 6.19 12.81
N LYS A 377 -7.19 5.57 13.69
CA LYS A 377 -7.82 6.23 14.86
C LYS A 377 -6.83 6.62 15.96
N GLY A 378 -5.89 5.74 16.30
CA GLY A 378 -5.02 5.93 17.47
C GLY A 378 -3.76 6.73 17.17
N MET A 379 -3.50 7.82 17.90
CA MET A 379 -2.27 8.60 17.75
C MET A 379 -1.00 7.83 18.15
N ASN A 380 -1.10 6.76 18.94
CA ASN A 380 0.02 5.90 19.36
C ASN A 380 0.20 4.62 18.53
N HIS A 381 -0.57 4.46 17.43
CA HIS A 381 -0.46 3.29 16.56
C HIS A 381 0.89 3.30 15.81
N LEU A 382 1.51 2.14 15.69
CA LEU A 382 2.77 1.93 15.00
C LEU A 382 2.49 1.42 13.59
N LEU A 383 3.18 1.94 12.59
CA LEU A 383 3.05 1.48 11.21
C LEU A 383 4.43 1.28 10.58
N LYS A 384 4.54 0.22 9.76
CA LYS A 384 5.81 -0.20 9.14
C LYS A 384 6.46 0.96 8.38
N SER A 385 7.75 1.15 8.63
CA SER A 385 8.56 2.18 7.97
C SER A 385 8.64 1.96 6.45
N PRO A 386 8.59 3.02 5.64
CA PRO A 386 9.07 3.00 4.27
C PRO A 386 10.49 2.43 4.18
N PHE A 387 10.80 1.80 3.05
CA PHE A 387 12.08 1.16 2.75
C PHE A 387 12.50 0.02 3.70
N CYS A 388 11.60 -0.47 4.56
CA CYS A 388 11.82 -1.75 5.22
C CYS A 388 11.78 -2.91 4.23
N VAL A 389 12.42 -4.02 4.58
CA VAL A 389 12.31 -5.26 3.83
C VAL A 389 11.22 -6.12 4.44
N HIS A 390 10.34 -6.69 3.63
CA HIS A 390 9.36 -7.64 4.12
C HIS A 390 10.00 -9.05 4.24
N PRO A 391 10.07 -9.65 5.46
CA PRO A 391 10.90 -10.84 5.70
C PRO A 391 10.47 -12.09 4.92
N LYS A 392 9.17 -12.22 4.60
CA LYS A 392 8.67 -13.38 3.82
C LYS A 392 8.80 -13.24 2.30
N THR A 393 9.06 -12.04 1.78
CA THR A 393 9.08 -11.79 0.33
C THR A 393 10.42 -11.23 -0.14
N GLY A 394 11.26 -10.75 0.76
CA GLY A 394 12.51 -10.07 0.41
C GLY A 394 12.32 -8.69 -0.22
N ARG A 395 11.08 -8.26 -0.49
CA ARG A 395 10.76 -7.02 -1.20
C ARG A 395 10.93 -5.80 -0.30
N VAL A 396 11.42 -4.72 -0.88
CA VAL A 396 11.52 -3.41 -0.22
C VAL A 396 10.17 -2.70 -0.23
N CYS A 397 9.81 -2.06 0.88
CA CYS A 397 8.58 -1.26 1.02
C CYS A 397 8.76 0.11 0.34
N VAL A 398 8.68 0.13 -0.99
CA VAL A 398 8.95 1.31 -1.81
C VAL A 398 7.76 2.28 -1.88
N PRO A 399 7.98 3.59 -2.07
CA PRO A 399 6.93 4.53 -2.42
C PRO A 399 6.27 4.19 -3.77
N ILE A 400 4.99 4.55 -3.90
CA ILE A 400 4.18 4.38 -5.10
C ILE A 400 3.90 5.76 -5.69
N ASP A 401 4.24 5.92 -6.96
CA ASP A 401 3.95 7.14 -7.72
C ASP A 401 2.47 7.18 -8.11
N MET A 402 1.73 8.13 -7.55
CA MET A 402 0.30 8.29 -7.82
C MET A 402 0.01 8.71 -9.26
N GLU A 403 0.93 9.40 -9.95
CA GLU A 403 0.76 9.74 -11.37
C GLU A 403 0.88 8.51 -12.28
N LYS A 404 1.53 7.45 -11.78
CA LYS A 404 1.78 6.20 -12.51
C LYS A 404 1.21 4.98 -11.78
N VAL A 405 0.17 5.18 -10.97
CA VAL A 405 -0.38 4.17 -10.06
C VAL A 405 -0.82 2.89 -10.79
N HIS A 406 -1.35 3.01 -12.02
CA HIS A 406 -1.77 1.85 -12.83
C HIS A 406 -0.61 1.00 -13.35
N ALA A 407 0.59 1.56 -13.43
CA ALA A 407 1.81 0.90 -13.88
C ALA A 407 2.61 0.26 -12.74
N PHE A 408 2.24 0.51 -11.47
CA PHE A 408 2.92 -0.11 -10.34
C PHE A 408 2.64 -1.61 -10.30
N ASP A 409 3.71 -2.41 -10.34
CA ASP A 409 3.65 -3.86 -10.24
C ASP A 409 4.29 -4.36 -8.93
N PRO A 410 3.50 -4.88 -7.97
CA PRO A 410 3.99 -5.35 -6.68
C PRO A 410 4.88 -6.61 -6.78
N LEU A 411 4.87 -7.30 -7.93
CA LEU A 411 5.65 -8.51 -8.18
C LEU A 411 7.09 -8.20 -8.60
N ASN A 412 7.30 -7.05 -9.26
CA ASN A 412 8.58 -6.58 -9.79
C ASN A 412 9.27 -5.53 -8.88
N VAL A 413 8.78 -5.34 -7.66
CA VAL A 413 9.43 -4.49 -6.65
C VAL A 413 10.79 -5.10 -6.25
N PRO A 414 11.86 -4.28 -6.11
CA PRO A 414 13.20 -4.78 -5.79
C PRO A 414 13.24 -5.66 -4.54
N THR A 415 14.01 -6.74 -4.65
CA THR A 415 14.25 -7.70 -3.55
C THR A 415 15.69 -7.64 -3.07
N LEU A 416 15.94 -8.08 -1.83
CA LEU A 416 17.29 -8.14 -1.27
C LEU A 416 18.30 -8.88 -2.18
N PRO A 417 18.04 -10.12 -2.66
CA PRO A 417 19.01 -10.82 -3.51
C PRO A 417 19.27 -10.09 -4.83
N GLN A 418 18.21 -9.50 -5.43
CA GLN A 418 18.36 -8.71 -6.65
C GLN A 418 19.28 -7.51 -6.44
N LEU A 419 19.07 -6.76 -5.36
CA LEU A 419 19.86 -5.56 -5.07
C LEU A 419 21.33 -5.87 -4.81
N MET A 420 21.64 -7.02 -4.19
CA MET A 420 23.03 -7.42 -4.00
C MET A 420 23.70 -7.76 -5.33
N ARG A 421 23.02 -8.52 -6.21
CA ARG A 421 23.54 -8.81 -7.56
C ARG A 421 23.80 -7.55 -8.37
N GLU A 422 22.88 -6.57 -8.32
CA GLU A 422 23.05 -5.30 -9.02
C GLU A 422 24.26 -4.51 -8.53
N LEU A 423 24.58 -4.57 -7.22
CA LEU A 423 25.80 -3.97 -6.68
C LEU A 423 27.06 -4.68 -7.16
N ASP A 424 27.07 -6.01 -7.10
CA ASP A 424 28.21 -6.82 -7.54
C ASP A 424 28.48 -6.62 -9.05
N GLU A 425 27.43 -6.67 -9.88
CA GLU A 425 27.51 -6.42 -11.33
C GLU A 425 28.03 -5.01 -11.64
N TYR A 426 27.57 -3.99 -10.90
CA TYR A 426 28.07 -2.63 -11.09
C TYR A 426 29.55 -2.52 -10.71
N GLU A 427 29.97 -3.12 -9.59
CA GLU A 427 31.36 -3.12 -9.14
C GLU A 427 32.27 -3.83 -10.15
N GLU A 428 31.82 -4.95 -10.73
CA GLU A 428 32.56 -5.66 -11.78
C GLU A 428 32.72 -4.86 -13.07
N GLN A 429 31.67 -4.18 -13.52
CA GLN A 429 31.70 -3.39 -14.75
C GLN A 429 32.53 -2.11 -14.62
N ASN A 430 32.77 -1.63 -13.40
CA ASN A 430 33.45 -0.35 -13.13
C ASN A 430 34.80 -0.52 -12.42
N LYS A 431 35.41 -1.71 -12.44
CA LYS A 431 36.72 -1.98 -11.79
C LYS A 431 37.84 -1.05 -12.26
N ASP A 432 37.81 -0.63 -13.53
CA ASP A 432 38.87 0.18 -14.16
C ASP A 432 38.51 1.66 -14.36
N VAL A 433 37.37 2.12 -13.85
CA VAL A 433 36.89 3.51 -14.04
C VAL A 433 37.19 4.34 -12.79
N SER A 434 38.22 5.18 -12.87
CA SER A 434 38.46 6.23 -11.86
C SER A 434 37.46 7.36 -12.04
N SER A 435 36.26 7.21 -11.48
CA SER A 435 35.25 8.27 -11.45
C SER A 435 35.53 9.27 -10.32
N ASP A 436 35.78 10.54 -10.67
CA ASP A 436 35.85 11.67 -9.72
C ASP A 436 34.48 12.00 -9.07
N THR A 437 33.38 11.41 -9.57
CA THR A 437 32.03 11.62 -9.02
C THR A 437 31.68 10.52 -8.03
N THR A 438 31.38 10.89 -6.78
CA THR A 438 30.88 9.95 -5.76
C THR A 438 29.43 9.55 -6.08
N VAL A 439 29.25 8.35 -6.62
CA VAL A 439 27.92 7.74 -6.84
C VAL A 439 27.55 6.89 -5.63
N TYR A 440 26.38 7.13 -5.04
CA TYR A 440 25.90 6.35 -3.89
C TYR A 440 25.45 4.95 -4.32
N ASP A 441 25.60 3.97 -3.43
CA ASP A 441 25.26 2.58 -3.73
C ASP A 441 23.81 2.38 -4.18
N TRP A 442 22.86 3.10 -3.58
CA TRP A 442 21.46 3.04 -4.00
C TRP A 442 21.22 3.52 -5.44
N GLN A 443 22.06 4.43 -5.96
CA GLN A 443 21.98 4.92 -7.35
C GLN A 443 22.45 3.89 -8.37
N LYS A 444 23.21 2.88 -7.92
CA LYS A 444 23.73 1.78 -8.74
C LYS A 444 22.74 0.63 -8.90
N THR A 445 21.57 0.74 -8.25
CA THR A 445 20.58 -0.33 -8.16
C THR A 445 19.21 0.17 -8.63
N THR A 446 18.26 -0.75 -8.78
CA THR A 446 16.85 -0.50 -9.05
C THR A 446 16.14 0.29 -7.94
N LEU A 447 16.76 0.49 -6.77
CA LEU A 447 16.25 1.42 -5.75
C LEU A 447 16.34 2.89 -6.15
N ARG A 448 17.15 3.23 -7.15
CA ARG A 448 17.31 4.61 -7.62
C ARG A 448 15.97 5.31 -7.90
N GLY A 449 15.09 4.67 -8.66
CA GLY A 449 13.79 5.24 -9.02
C GLY A 449 12.92 5.54 -7.79
N PRO A 450 12.65 4.55 -6.92
CA PRO A 450 11.93 4.76 -5.65
C PRO A 450 12.55 5.84 -4.75
N PHE A 451 13.88 5.90 -4.64
CA PHE A 451 14.58 6.91 -3.85
C PHE A 451 14.37 8.32 -4.39
N GLU A 452 14.70 8.53 -5.66
CA GLU A 452 14.57 9.83 -6.32
C GLU A 452 13.11 10.29 -6.32
N HIS A 453 12.16 9.36 -6.48
CA HIS A 453 10.74 9.67 -6.39
C HIS A 453 10.35 10.18 -4.99
N PHE A 454 10.72 9.46 -3.93
CA PHE A 454 10.44 9.87 -2.56
C PHE A 454 11.06 11.22 -2.21
N GLU A 455 12.33 11.42 -2.59
CA GLU A 455 13.06 12.65 -2.32
C GLU A 455 12.42 13.84 -3.06
N LYS A 456 12.24 13.72 -4.37
CA LYS A 456 11.85 14.85 -5.24
C LYS A 456 10.38 15.22 -5.12
N PHE A 457 9.48 14.24 -5.09
CA PHE A 457 8.04 14.49 -5.22
C PHE A 457 7.30 14.48 -3.88
N PHE A 458 7.88 13.89 -2.83
CA PHE A 458 7.29 13.89 -1.50
C PHE A 458 8.08 14.76 -0.52
N LEU A 459 9.36 14.43 -0.30
CA LEU A 459 10.14 15.02 0.80
C LEU A 459 10.49 16.50 0.55
N GLN A 460 10.96 16.86 -0.65
CA GLN A 460 11.30 18.25 -0.98
C GLN A 460 10.09 19.19 -0.89
N PRO A 461 8.90 18.87 -1.45
CA PRO A 461 7.71 19.69 -1.27
C PRO A 461 7.29 19.82 0.20
N LEU A 462 7.34 18.73 0.97
CA LEU A 462 7.07 18.74 2.41
C LEU A 462 8.00 19.70 3.16
N LEU A 463 9.31 19.56 2.99
CA LEU A 463 10.29 20.40 3.68
C LEU A 463 10.22 21.87 3.25
N LYS A 464 9.84 22.14 1.99
CA LYS A 464 9.59 23.50 1.52
C LYS A 464 8.45 24.16 2.29
N ASP A 465 7.35 23.44 2.54
CA ASP A 465 6.22 23.99 3.27
C ASP A 465 6.49 24.04 4.78
N VAL A 466 7.18 23.06 5.35
CA VAL A 466 7.72 23.12 6.73
C VAL A 466 8.59 24.36 6.93
N ARG A 467 9.49 24.67 5.98
CA ARG A 467 10.34 25.87 6.05
C ARG A 467 9.51 27.14 6.10
N LYS A 468 8.46 27.23 5.28
CA LYS A 468 7.57 28.40 5.26
C LYS A 468 6.82 28.55 6.58
N SER A 469 6.27 27.46 7.14
CA SER A 469 5.60 27.48 8.45
C SER A 469 6.55 27.99 9.54
N GLN A 470 7.74 27.40 9.64
CA GLN A 470 8.75 27.79 10.65
C GLN A 470 9.21 29.26 10.51
N LEU A 471 9.38 29.76 9.29
CA LEU A 471 9.72 31.17 9.06
C LEU A 471 8.58 32.11 9.45
N LYS A 472 7.33 31.71 9.18
CA LYS A 472 6.14 32.46 9.57
C LYS A 472 6.02 32.54 11.09
N GLU A 473 6.17 31.43 11.79
CA GLU A 473 6.13 31.39 13.26
C GLU A 473 7.21 32.29 13.89
N LYS A 474 8.45 32.20 13.40
CA LYS A 474 9.56 33.06 13.87
C LYS A 474 9.25 34.54 13.67
N ARG A 475 8.65 34.89 12.53
CA ARG A 475 8.24 36.28 12.25
C ARG A 475 7.15 36.74 13.21
N GLU A 476 6.10 35.94 13.41
CA GLU A 476 5.00 36.25 14.33
C GLU A 476 5.47 36.34 15.81
N GLU A 477 6.44 35.53 16.20
CA GLU A 477 7.07 35.61 17.52
C GLU A 477 7.91 36.89 17.67
N SER A 478 8.68 37.24 16.64
CA SER A 478 9.46 38.49 16.61
C SER A 478 8.55 39.72 16.68
N GLU A 479 7.45 39.74 15.91
CA GLU A 479 6.45 40.81 15.93
C GLU A 479 5.77 40.92 17.30
N ARG A 480 5.40 39.78 17.92
CA ARG A 480 4.86 39.75 19.30
C ARG A 480 5.85 40.28 20.33
N ARG A 481 7.13 39.91 20.20
CA ARG A 481 8.19 40.38 21.11
C ARG A 481 8.45 41.87 20.95
N ALA A 482 8.52 42.37 19.71
CA ALA A 482 8.64 43.79 19.41
C ALA A 482 7.49 44.60 20.04
N ALA A 483 6.25 44.12 19.89
CA ALA A 483 5.07 44.74 20.49
C ALA A 483 5.10 44.77 22.04
N LEU A 484 5.71 43.77 22.69
CA LEU A 484 5.85 43.73 24.15
C LEU A 484 6.97 44.64 24.68
N VAL A 485 8.02 44.86 23.88
CA VAL A 485 9.21 45.63 24.30
C VAL A 485 9.13 47.10 23.86
N GLY A 486 8.21 47.44 22.95
CA GLY A 486 8.01 48.82 22.47
C GLY A 486 9.06 49.28 21.44
N ASP A 487 9.93 48.39 20.99
CA ASP A 487 10.80 48.59 19.83
C ASP A 487 9.98 48.34 18.57
N PHE A 488 9.45 49.43 17.98
CA PHE A 488 8.76 49.41 16.69
C PHE A 488 9.70 49.70 15.52
#